data_AF-A0A9D7PYD9-F1
#
_entry.id   AF-A0A9D7PYD9-F1
#
_cell.length_a   1.000
_cell.length_b   1.000
_cell.length_c   1.000
_cell.angle_alpha   90.00
_cell.angle_beta   90.00
_cell.angle_gamma   90.00
#
_symmetry.space_group_name_H-M   'P 1'
#
loop_
_entity.id
_entity.type
_entity.pdbx_description
1 polymer ?
#
loop_
_entity_poly.entity_id
_entity_poly.type
_entity_poly.pdbx_seq_one_letter_code
_entity_poly.pdbx_strand_id
1 'polypeptide(L)' 'MKWTATRVDLVLDQIRVKSRCRSLWKSDGEDKFVKDFVAAWDKVMNLDRFDLK' A
#
# COMPACT_ATOMS: atom_id res chain seq x y z
N MET A 1 25.90 4.65 -3.87
CA MET A 1 24.52 5.19 -3.79
C MET A 1 24.16 5.40 -2.33
N LYS A 2 23.60 6.56 -1.97
CA LYS A 2 23.12 6.85 -0.61
C LYS A 2 21.60 6.78 -0.65
N TRP A 3 21.01 5.79 0.03
CA TRP A 3 19.57 5.63 0.08
C TRP A 3 18.98 6.77 0.91
N THR A 4 18.04 7.51 0.32
CA THR A 4 17.35 8.62 1.00
C THR A 4 15.96 8.14 1.36
N ALA A 5 15.62 8.20 2.65
CA ALA A 5 14.32 7.84 3.17
C ALA A 5 13.80 8.96 4.08
N THR A 6 12.50 9.18 4.05
CA THR A 6 11.82 10.18 4.88
C THR A 6 11.18 9.51 6.11
N ARG A 7 10.67 10.32 7.04
CA ARG A 7 9.96 9.81 8.22
C ARG A 7 8.75 8.94 7.83
N VAL A 8 8.10 9.24 6.71
CA VAL A 8 6.94 8.48 6.22
C VAL A 8 7.36 7.05 5.83
N ASP A 9 8.53 6.90 5.18
CA ASP A 9 9.06 5.59 4.80
C ASP A 9 9.45 4.77 6.04
N LEU A 10 10.07 5.41 7.04
CA LEU A 10 10.52 4.74 8.27
C LEU A 10 9.37 4.27 9.16
N VAL A 11 8.22 4.96 9.13
CA VAL A 11 7.01 4.53 9.86
C VAL A 11 6.49 3.18 9.36
N LEU A 12 6.71 2.85 8.09
CA LEU A 12 6.28 1.57 7.52
C LEU A 12 7.06 0.38 8.09
N ASP A 13 8.27 0.61 8.62
CA ASP A 13 9.11 -0.42 9.26
C ASP A 13 8.73 -0.67 10.74
N GLN A 14 7.81 0.10 11.31
CA GLN A 14 7.29 -0.13 12.66
C GLN A 14 6.53 -1.47 12.72
N ILE A 15 6.74 -2.26 13.79
CA ILE A 15 6.34 -3.68 13.91
C ILE A 15 4.89 -3.96 13.45
N ARG A 16 3.95 -3.07 13.78
CA ARG A 16 2.53 -3.23 13.44
C ARG A 16 2.25 -3.05 11.95
N VAL A 17 2.87 -2.07 11.31
CA VAL A 17 2.71 -1.81 9.86
C VAL A 17 3.53 -2.83 9.06
N LYS A 18 4.74 -3.15 9.55
CA LYS A 18 5.61 -4.18 9.00
C LYS A 18 4.93 -5.55 8.90
N SER A 19 4.16 -5.95 9.92
CA SER A 19 3.39 -7.21 9.87
C SER A 19 2.38 -7.23 8.71
N ARG A 20 1.81 -6.08 8.34
CA ARG A 20 0.84 -5.96 7.24
C ARG A 20 1.53 -5.86 5.88
N CYS A 21 2.70 -5.21 5.82
CA CYS A 21 3.51 -5.13 4.60
C CYS A 21 4.31 -6.40 4.31
N ARG A 22 4.57 -7.26 5.32
CA ARG A 22 5.37 -8.49 5.18
C ARG A 22 4.85 -9.44 4.09
N SER A 23 3.54 -9.53 3.89
CA SER A 23 2.97 -10.35 2.82
C SER A 23 3.23 -9.78 1.42
N LEU A 24 3.51 -8.47 1.30
CA LEU A 24 3.83 -7.81 0.04
C LEU A 24 5.29 -8.04 -0.37
N TRP A 25 6.19 -8.21 0.60
CA TRP A 25 7.62 -8.44 0.37
C TRP A 25 8.02 -9.92 0.26
N LYS A 26 7.04 -10.82 0.26
CA LYS A 26 7.28 -12.25 -0.03
C LYS A 26 7.38 -12.44 -1.55
N SER A 27 8.11 -13.46 -2.01
CA SER A 27 8.29 -13.77 -3.44
C SER A 27 6.97 -13.84 -4.24
N ASP A 28 5.91 -14.30 -3.58
CA ASP A 28 4.60 -14.51 -4.21
C ASP A 28 3.61 -13.35 -3.91
N GLY A 29 4.13 -12.24 -3.36
CA GLY A 29 3.35 -11.10 -2.87
C GLY A 29 2.99 -10.07 -3.95
N GLU A 30 3.64 -10.12 -5.11
CA GLU A 30 3.52 -9.10 -6.16
C GLU A 30 2.12 -9.05 -6.78
N ASP A 31 1.59 -10.19 -7.25
CA ASP A 31 0.25 -10.25 -7.85
C ASP A 31 -0.85 -9.78 -6.89
N LYS A 32 -0.70 -10.13 -5.61
CA LYS A 32 -1.63 -9.70 -4.56
C LYS A 32 -1.50 -8.22 -4.28
N PHE A 33 -0.26 -7.71 -4.20
CA PHE A 33 0.00 -6.29 -4.03
C PHE A 33 -0.64 -5.46 -5.14
N VAL A 34 -0.45 -5.86 -6.40
CA VAL A 34 -1.02 -5.13 -7.56
C VAL A 34 -2.54 -5.11 -7.48
N LYS A 35 -3.19 -6.25 -7.21
CA LYS A 35 -4.65 -6.33 -7.06
C LYS A 35 -5.16 -5.44 -5.93
N ASP A 36 -4.55 -5.53 -4.75
CA ASP A 36 -4.95 -4.77 -3.58
C ASP A 36 -4.70 -3.25 -3.77
N PHE A 37 -3.64 -2.88 -4.47
CA PHE A 37 -3.31 -1.49 -4.80
C PHE A 37 -4.34 -0.90 -5.77
N VAL A 38 -4.68 -1.61 -6.86
CA VAL A 38 -5.68 -1.16 -7.84
C VAL A 38 -7.05 -1.00 -7.17
N ALA A 39 -7.45 -1.94 -6.32
CA ALA A 39 -8.71 -1.85 -5.58
C ALA A 39 -8.74 -0.64 -4.62
N ALA A 40 -7.64 -0.36 -3.93
CA ALA A 40 -7.52 0.81 -3.07
C ALA A 40 -7.58 2.11 -3.87
N TRP A 41 -6.93 2.16 -5.04
CA TRP A 41 -6.97 3.31 -5.94
C TRP A 41 -8.38 3.58 -6.47
N ASP A 42 -9.03 2.57 -7.02
CA ASP A 42 -10.41 2.67 -7.53
C ASP A 42 -11.37 3.15 -6.43
N LYS A 43 -11.22 2.65 -5.20
CA LYS A 43 -12.00 3.11 -4.06
C LYS A 43 -11.80 4.60 -3.81
N VAL A 44 -10.55 5.07 -3.74
CA VAL A 44 -10.23 6.49 -3.50
C VAL A 44 -10.81 7.38 -4.60
N MET A 45 -10.72 6.95 -5.86
CA MET A 45 -11.22 7.69 -7.02
C MET A 45 -12.75 7.78 -7.08
N ASN A 46 -13.47 6.95 -6.33
CA ASN A 46 -14.93 6.96 -6.26
C ASN A 46 -15.47 7.52 -4.93
N LEU A 47 -14.62 8.06 -4.04
CA LEU A 47 -15.07 8.59 -2.74
C LEU A 47 -15.96 9.84 -2.83
N ASP A 48 -15.86 10.59 -3.92
CA ASP A 48 -16.62 11.82 -4.17
C ASP A 48 -17.78 11.62 -5.16
N ARG A 49 -17.93 10.42 -5.73
CA ARG A 49 -18.97 10.04 -6.71
C ARG A 49 -20.29 9.67 -6.03
N PHE A 50 -20.89 10.64 -5.34
CA PHE A 50 -22.18 10.48 -4.69
C PHE A 50 -23.37 10.42 -5.68
N ASP A 51 -23.13 10.80 -6.93
CA ASP A 51 -24.08 10.80 -8.05
C ASP A 51 -24.35 9.41 -8.64
N LEU A 52 -23.47 8.44 -8.36
CA LEU A 52 -23.53 7.08 -8.90
C LEU A 52 -24.09 6.04 -7.89
N LYS A 53 -24.64 6.50 -6.74
CA LYS A 53 -25.21 5.64 -5.69
C LYS A 53 -26.71 5.77 -5.55
#